data_AF-A0A3D4V8W0-F1
#
_entry.id   AF-A0A3D4V8W0-F1
#
_cell.length_a   1.000
_cell.length_b   1.000
_cell.length_c   1.000
_cell.angle_alpha   90.00
_cell.angle_beta   90.00
_cell.angle_gamma   90.00
#
_symmetry.space_group_name_H-M   'P 1'
#
loop_
_entity.id
_entity.type
_entity.pdbx_description
1 polymer ?
#
loop_
_entity_poly.entity_id
_entity_poly.type
_entity_poly.pdbx_seq_one_letter_code
_entity_poly.pdbx_strand_id
1 'polypeptide(L)'
;MSELSQLRPSGHGRFHPGEDWFVHVVEQEIHRVVIGTNAERVLDTMHALCLHLDPAVDIVMRDQRTARQWEGHLLPLPEVREAVGRLRLPLASYGGVELSLFTGDDQLSLTPELLLVIYARTDRWTFLLEEIGFIARDVIPPPTWRLANGALRPAPALREALEAIGSRLRLHEGPS
;
A
#
# COMPACT_ATOMS: atom_id res chain seq x y z
N MET A 1 -1.73 -16.80 17.25
CA MET A 1 -1.07 -16.87 15.93
C MET A 1 -1.14 -15.49 15.32
N SER A 2 0.00 -14.84 15.05
CA SER A 2 0.04 -13.49 14.49
C SER A 2 -0.40 -13.51 13.03
N GLU A 3 -1.17 -12.50 12.57
CA GLU A 3 -1.57 -12.36 11.15
C GLU A 3 -0.35 -12.29 10.21
N LEU A 4 0.80 -11.81 10.70
CA LEU A 4 2.08 -11.81 9.97
C LEU A 4 2.55 -13.22 9.61
N SER A 5 2.25 -14.22 10.45
CA SER A 5 2.64 -15.61 10.20
C SER A 5 1.86 -16.24 9.04
N GLN A 6 0.66 -15.74 8.74
CA GLN A 6 -0.15 -16.20 7.61
C GLN A 6 0.36 -15.69 6.27
N LEU A 7 1.16 -14.62 6.29
CA LEU A 7 1.81 -14.08 5.10
C LEU A 7 3.09 -14.81 4.73
N ARG A 8 3.64 -15.71 5.56
CA ARG A 8 4.85 -16.43 5.16
C ARG A 8 4.52 -17.39 4.01
N PRO A 9 5.28 -17.37 2.89
CA PRO A 9 5.08 -18.34 1.84
C PRO A 9 5.25 -19.75 2.40
N SER A 10 4.22 -20.58 2.23
CA SER A 10 4.27 -22.00 2.60
C SER A 10 5.30 -22.65 1.67
N GLY A 11 6.44 -23.05 2.25
CA GLY A 11 7.51 -23.65 1.48
C GLY A 11 7.02 -24.88 0.70
N HIS A 12 7.50 -24.97 -0.54
CA HIS A 12 7.50 -26.09 -1.50
C HIS A 12 6.60 -25.88 -2.73
N GLY A 13 7.10 -25.11 -3.71
CA GLY A 13 6.50 -25.08 -5.06
C GLY A 13 7.18 -24.14 -6.06
N ARG A 14 8.21 -24.63 -6.77
CA ARG A 14 8.70 -24.28 -8.12
C ARG A 14 8.76 -22.83 -8.67
N PHE A 15 8.43 -21.77 -7.91
CA PHE A 15 8.49 -20.39 -8.38
C PHE A 15 9.33 -19.48 -7.44
N HIS A 16 10.50 -19.11 -7.98
CA HIS A 16 11.41 -17.96 -7.77
C HIS A 16 11.54 -17.33 -6.35
N PRO A 17 12.65 -17.63 -5.63
CA PRO A 17 13.11 -16.97 -4.40
C PRO A 17 13.50 -15.47 -4.51
N GLY A 18 12.87 -14.69 -5.39
CA GLY A 18 13.31 -13.33 -5.70
C GLY A 18 12.21 -12.35 -6.12
N GLU A 19 10.94 -12.67 -5.86
CA GLU A 19 9.82 -11.77 -6.21
C GLU A 19 9.51 -10.77 -5.10
N ASP A 20 9.66 -11.15 -3.83
CA ASP A 20 9.39 -10.31 -2.66
C ASP A 20 10.70 -9.69 -2.16
N TRP A 21 10.89 -8.41 -2.44
CA TRP A 21 12.08 -7.67 -2.03
C TRP A 21 11.74 -6.30 -1.47
N PHE A 22 12.66 -5.73 -0.71
CA PHE A 22 12.64 -4.31 -0.37
C PHE A 22 14.01 -3.67 -0.55
N VAL A 23 14.01 -2.35 -0.76
CA VAL A 23 15.21 -1.52 -0.77
C VAL A 23 15.01 -0.44 0.28
N HIS A 24 15.97 -0.30 1.18
CA HIS A 24 15.97 0.72 2.22
C HIS A 24 17.00 1.80 1.90
N VAL A 25 16.57 3.05 1.91
CA VAL A 25 17.40 4.23 1.72
C VAL A 25 17.13 5.19 2.87
N VAL A 26 18.16 5.88 3.35
CA VAL A 26 18.01 6.97 4.31
C VAL A 26 18.31 8.29 3.59
N GLU A 27 17.31 9.17 3.53
CA GLU A 27 17.39 10.48 2.88
C GLU A 27 16.93 11.54 3.89
N GLN A 28 17.78 12.53 4.21
CA GLN A 28 17.43 13.63 5.12
C GLN A 28 16.82 13.17 6.47
N GLU A 29 17.42 12.15 7.09
CA GLU A 29 16.94 11.54 8.35
C GLU A 29 15.57 10.83 8.25
N ILE A 30 15.03 10.65 7.04
CA ILE A 30 13.84 9.84 6.77
C ILE A 30 14.27 8.51 6.19
N HIS A 31 13.76 7.44 6.81
CA HIS A 31 13.89 6.08 6.31
C HIS A 31 12.85 5.88 5.22
N ARG A 32 13.30 5.64 4.00
CA ARG A 32 12.47 5.31 2.85
C ARG A 32 12.65 3.84 2.49
N VAL A 33 11.57 3.08 2.51
CA VAL A 33 11.58 1.66 2.14
C VAL A 33 10.69 1.45 0.93
N VAL A 34 11.26 0.97 -0.17
CA VAL A 34 10.54 0.62 -1.38
C VAL A 34 10.36 -0.88 -1.42
N ILE A 35 9.13 -1.35 -1.54
CA ILE A 35 8.77 -2.78 -1.50
C ILE A 35 8.30 -3.21 -2.87
N GLY A 36 8.91 -4.23 -3.44
CA GLY A 36 8.52 -4.83 -4.71
C GLY A 36 8.05 -6.26 -4.53
N THR A 37 6.88 -6.53 -5.09
CA THR A 37 6.22 -7.85 -5.16
C THR A 37 5.07 -7.77 -6.18
N ASN A 38 4.26 -8.80 -6.31
CA ASN A 38 3.07 -8.80 -7.16
C ASN A 38 1.89 -8.01 -6.54
N ALA A 39 0.88 -7.73 -7.37
CA ALA A 39 -0.27 -6.88 -7.04
C ALA A 39 -1.09 -7.33 -5.82
N GLU A 40 -1.35 -8.64 -5.69
CA GLU A 40 -2.11 -9.17 -4.55
C GLU A 40 -1.27 -9.08 -3.27
N ARG A 41 -0.01 -9.51 -3.38
CA ARG A 41 0.93 -9.57 -2.27
C ARG A 41 1.28 -8.21 -1.70
N VAL A 42 1.41 -7.17 -2.53
CA VAL A 42 1.71 -5.80 -2.05
C VAL A 42 0.55 -5.23 -1.24
N LEU A 43 -0.69 -5.53 -1.63
CA LEU A 43 -1.90 -5.10 -0.93
C LEU A 43 -2.12 -5.87 0.37
N ASP A 44 -1.83 -7.17 0.38
CA ASP A 44 -1.81 -7.97 1.61
C ASP A 44 -0.73 -7.49 2.58
N THR A 45 0.45 -7.15 2.05
CA THR A 45 1.56 -6.60 2.84
C THR A 45 1.16 -5.25 3.42
N MET A 46 0.65 -4.32 2.62
CA MET A 46 0.15 -3.03 3.11
C MET A 46 -0.89 -3.22 4.21
N HIS A 47 -1.91 -4.05 3.99
CA HIS A 47 -2.99 -4.29 4.95
C HIS A 47 -2.50 -4.91 6.27
N ALA A 48 -1.48 -5.76 6.23
CA ALA A 48 -0.85 -6.31 7.43
C ALA A 48 0.01 -5.25 8.14
N LEU A 49 0.80 -4.48 7.39
CA LEU A 49 1.62 -3.40 7.93
C LEU A 49 0.80 -2.29 8.59
N CYS A 50 -0.44 -2.07 8.17
CA CYS A 50 -1.37 -1.15 8.85
C CYS A 50 -1.52 -1.44 10.35
N LEU A 51 -1.38 -2.69 10.80
CA LEU A 51 -1.46 -3.04 12.22
C LEU A 51 -0.37 -2.39 13.09
N HIS A 52 0.71 -1.93 12.45
CA HIS A 52 1.85 -1.33 13.11
C HIS A 52 1.83 0.21 13.03
N LEU A 53 0.76 0.79 12.50
CA LEU A 53 0.51 2.23 12.57
C LEU A 53 -0.07 2.62 13.93
N ASP A 54 0.02 3.92 14.23
CA ASP A 54 -0.65 4.50 15.39
C ASP A 54 -2.18 4.39 15.27
N PRO A 55 -2.92 4.46 16.39
CA PRO A 55 -4.38 4.28 16.38
C PRO A 55 -5.18 5.32 15.60
N ALA A 56 -4.61 6.52 15.38
CA ALA A 56 -5.23 7.60 14.62
C ALA A 56 -4.45 7.82 13.32
N VAL A 57 -5.13 7.69 12.19
CA VAL A 57 -4.52 7.65 10.86
C VAL A 57 -5.23 8.61 9.92
N ASP A 58 -4.45 9.36 9.15
CA ASP A 58 -4.97 10.11 8.02
C ASP A 58 -4.91 9.22 6.77
N ILE A 59 -5.92 9.32 5.91
CA ILE A 59 -6.00 8.57 4.65
C ILE A 59 -6.18 9.54 3.49
N VAL A 60 -5.45 9.32 2.40
CA VAL A 60 -5.66 9.99 1.12
C VAL A 60 -5.76 8.94 0.02
N MET A 61 -6.80 9.05 -0.80
CA MET A 61 -7.00 8.20 -1.99
C MET A 61 -7.17 9.08 -3.22
N ARG A 62 -6.46 8.77 -4.31
CA ARG A 62 -6.60 9.47 -5.60
C ARG A 62 -6.75 8.46 -6.72
N ASP A 63 -7.88 8.52 -7.44
CA ASP A 63 -8.10 7.72 -8.65
C ASP A 63 -7.56 8.45 -9.87
N GLN A 64 -6.52 7.89 -10.50
CA GLN A 64 -5.89 8.47 -11.68
C GLN A 64 -6.80 8.45 -12.92
N ARG A 65 -7.86 7.64 -12.93
CA ARG A 65 -8.83 7.59 -14.05
C ARG A 65 -9.73 8.81 -14.10
N THR A 66 -10.16 9.25 -12.92
CA THR A 66 -11.18 10.30 -12.77
C THR A 66 -10.62 11.59 -12.19
N ALA A 67 -9.36 11.57 -11.74
CA ALA A 67 -8.73 12.64 -10.97
C ALA A 67 -9.51 13.02 -9.69
N ARG A 68 -10.35 12.12 -9.18
CA ARG A 68 -11.04 12.31 -7.91
C ARG A 68 -10.12 11.96 -6.75
N GLN A 69 -10.25 12.73 -5.68
CA GLN A 69 -9.49 12.56 -4.46
C GLN A 69 -10.43 12.53 -3.25
N TRP A 70 -10.13 11.62 -2.31
CA TRP A 70 -10.80 11.55 -1.02
C TRP A 70 -9.77 11.64 0.09
N GLU A 71 -10.06 12.42 1.12
CA GLU A 71 -9.19 12.61 2.27
C GLU A 71 -9.95 12.50 3.59
N GLY A 72 -9.31 11.98 4.62
CA GLY A 72 -9.83 11.94 5.98
C GLY A 72 -8.71 12.01 6.99
N HIS A 73 -8.98 12.65 8.12
CA HIS A 73 -7.99 12.94 9.14
C HIS A 73 -8.37 12.32 10.48
N LEU A 74 -7.37 11.86 11.23
CA LEU A 74 -7.49 11.30 12.58
C LEU A 74 -8.54 10.18 12.68
N LEU A 75 -8.61 9.34 11.65
CA LEU A 75 -9.56 8.23 11.60
C LEU A 75 -9.11 7.07 12.48
N PRO A 76 -10.04 6.33 13.10
CA PRO A 76 -9.69 5.13 13.86
C PRO A 76 -9.07 4.06 12.95
N LEU A 77 -7.86 3.60 13.30
CA LEU A 77 -7.14 2.58 12.55
C LEU A 77 -7.97 1.32 12.26
N PRO A 78 -8.81 0.77 13.17
CA PRO A 78 -9.64 -0.39 12.86
C PRO A 78 -10.59 -0.17 11.66
N GLU A 79 -11.17 1.03 11.54
CA GLU A 79 -12.08 1.38 10.45
C GLU A 79 -11.33 1.56 9.13
N VAL A 80 -10.19 2.26 9.19
CA VAL A 80 -9.29 2.44 8.04
C VAL A 80 -8.78 1.09 7.54
N ARG A 81 -8.36 0.20 8.45
CA ARG A 81 -7.88 -1.14 8.10
C ARG A 81 -8.96 -1.97 7.43
N GLU A 82 -10.19 -1.95 7.96
CA GLU A 82 -11.31 -2.63 7.31
C GLU A 82 -11.56 -2.08 5.89
N ALA A 83 -11.51 -0.75 5.72
CA ALA A 83 -11.65 -0.11 4.42
C ALA A 83 -10.56 -0.55 3.43
N VAL A 84 -9.28 -0.50 3.83
CA VAL A 84 -8.16 -1.00 3.03
C VAL A 84 -8.34 -2.47 2.68
N GLY A 85 -8.78 -3.29 3.65
CA GLY A 85 -9.05 -4.71 3.44
C GLY A 85 -10.09 -4.98 2.35
N ARG A 86 -11.12 -4.13 2.25
CA ARG A 86 -12.16 -4.17 1.20
C ARG A 86 -11.67 -3.68 -0.17
N LEU A 87 -10.66 -2.81 -0.19
CA LEU A 87 -10.07 -2.29 -1.43
C LEU A 87 -9.03 -3.23 -2.05
N ARG A 88 -8.51 -4.22 -1.33
CA ARG A 88 -7.46 -5.12 -1.85
C ARG A 88 -7.83 -5.75 -3.20
N LEU A 89 -8.98 -6.41 -3.30
CA LEU A 89 -9.38 -7.07 -4.54
C LEU A 89 -9.53 -6.09 -5.72
N PRO A 90 -10.31 -4.99 -5.61
CA PRO A 90 -10.44 -4.04 -6.72
C PRO A 90 -9.11 -3.36 -7.06
N LEU A 91 -8.26 -3.02 -6.07
CA LEU A 91 -6.95 -2.42 -6.35
C LEU A 91 -6.02 -3.41 -7.06
N ALA A 92 -5.97 -4.68 -6.64
CA ALA A 92 -5.15 -5.71 -7.30
C ALA A 92 -5.59 -5.94 -8.75
N SER A 93 -6.90 -5.86 -9.00
CA SER A 93 -7.50 -6.13 -10.31
C SER A 93 -7.29 -4.99 -11.30
N TYR A 94 -7.29 -3.75 -10.83
CA TYR A 94 -7.38 -2.58 -11.71
C TYR A 94 -6.19 -1.61 -11.60
N GLY A 95 -5.50 -1.55 -10.45
CA GLY A 95 -4.49 -0.52 -10.16
C GLY A 95 -5.02 0.91 -10.39
N GLY A 96 -4.11 1.85 -10.62
CA GLY A 96 -4.46 3.22 -11.03
C GLY A 96 -5.01 4.11 -9.91
N VAL A 97 -4.86 3.69 -8.65
CA VAL A 97 -5.24 4.47 -7.47
C VAL A 97 -4.00 4.66 -6.62
N GLU A 98 -3.74 5.91 -6.25
CA GLU A 98 -2.79 6.22 -5.19
C GLU A 98 -3.52 6.16 -3.85
N LEU A 99 -2.97 5.45 -2.88
CA LEU A 99 -3.52 5.30 -1.54
C LEU A 99 -2.40 5.52 -0.52
N SER A 100 -2.54 6.54 0.32
CA SER A 100 -1.58 6.86 1.37
C SER A 100 -2.24 6.89 2.73
N LEU A 101 -1.57 6.29 3.71
CA LEU A 101 -1.91 6.33 5.13
C LEU A 101 -0.80 7.05 5.88
N PHE A 102 -1.16 8.00 6.74
CA PHE A 102 -0.21 8.83 7.47
C PHE A 102 -0.46 8.77 8.98
N THR A 103 0.62 8.78 9.74
CA THR A 103 0.64 9.07 11.18
C THR A 103 1.61 10.23 11.42
N GLY A 104 1.91 10.54 12.69
CA GLY A 104 2.91 11.57 13.02
C GLY A 104 4.32 11.22 12.55
N ASP A 105 4.67 9.93 12.53
CA ASP A 105 6.03 9.45 12.31
C ASP A 105 6.19 8.55 11.08
N ASP A 106 5.10 8.04 10.52
CA ASP A 106 5.11 7.07 9.43
C ASP A 106 4.11 7.39 8.33
N GLN A 107 4.45 6.97 7.12
CA GLN A 107 3.59 7.03 5.94
C GLN A 107 3.73 5.73 5.15
N LEU A 108 2.59 5.09 4.85
CA LEU A 108 2.50 3.94 3.94
C LEU A 108 1.77 4.40 2.68
N SER A 109 2.45 4.39 1.54
CA SER A 109 1.93 4.86 0.26
C SER A 109 2.00 3.77 -0.80
N LEU A 110 0.85 3.45 -1.37
CA LEU A 110 0.72 2.65 -2.57
C LEU A 110 0.60 3.57 -3.79
N THR A 111 1.52 3.43 -4.75
CA THR A 111 1.44 4.19 -6.00
C THR A 111 0.34 3.63 -6.91
N PRO A 112 -0.09 4.37 -7.95
CA PRO A 112 -1.01 3.86 -8.97
C PRO A 112 -0.52 2.57 -9.65
N GLU A 113 0.80 2.35 -9.70
CA GLU A 113 1.44 1.16 -10.25
C GLU A 113 1.46 -0.03 -9.28
N LEU A 114 0.88 0.12 -8.10
CA LEU A 114 0.92 -0.85 -6.99
C LEU A 114 2.34 -1.06 -6.44
N LEU A 115 3.16 -0.02 -6.44
CA LEU A 115 4.41 -0.02 -5.68
C LEU A 115 4.14 0.49 -4.26
N LEU A 116 4.53 -0.27 -3.23
CA LEU A 116 4.42 0.17 -1.84
C LEU A 116 5.71 0.86 -1.41
N VAL A 117 5.58 2.08 -0.90
CA VAL A 117 6.66 2.88 -0.36
C VAL A 117 6.31 3.29 1.06
N ILE A 118 7.25 3.11 1.97
CA ILE A 118 7.14 3.52 3.37
C ILE A 118 8.11 4.66 3.62
N TYR A 119 7.65 5.71 4.28
CA TYR A 119 8.49 6.76 4.85
C TYR A 119 8.33 6.73 6.36
N ALA A 120 9.43 6.78 7.10
CA ALA A 120 9.41 6.63 8.55
C ALA A 120 10.56 7.40 9.21
N ARG A 121 10.36 7.77 10.48
CA ARG A 121 11.43 8.32 11.34
C ARG A 121 12.45 7.27 11.81
N THR A 122 12.14 5.99 11.68
CA THR A 122 12.97 4.88 12.15
C THR A 122 13.06 3.77 11.11
N ASP A 123 14.02 2.85 11.27
CA ASP A 123 14.19 1.67 10.42
C ASP A 123 13.25 0.51 10.78
N ARG A 124 12.33 0.66 11.74
CA ARG A 124 11.48 -0.42 12.28
C ARG A 124 10.80 -1.30 11.22
N TRP A 125 10.48 -0.71 10.06
CA TRP A 125 9.79 -1.38 8.97
C TRP A 125 10.64 -2.42 8.24
N THR A 126 11.98 -2.27 8.22
CA THR A 126 12.86 -3.27 7.58
C THR A 126 12.79 -4.60 8.34
N PHE A 127 12.83 -4.56 9.67
CA PHE A 127 12.69 -5.74 10.52
C PHE A 127 11.34 -6.44 10.33
N LEU A 128 10.24 -5.67 10.25
CA LEU A 128 8.90 -6.23 9.99
C LEU A 128 8.83 -6.91 8.62
N LEU A 129 9.44 -6.32 7.59
CA LEU A 129 9.47 -6.89 6.24
C LEU A 129 10.28 -8.19 6.19
N GLU A 130 11.42 -8.24 6.87
CA GLU A 130 12.22 -9.46 7.03
C GLU A 130 11.43 -10.57 7.75
N GLU A 131 10.66 -10.22 8.79
CA GLU A 131 9.80 -11.18 9.50
C GLU A 131 8.68 -11.77 8.62
N ILE A 132 8.13 -10.96 7.71
CA ILE A 132 7.13 -11.34 6.69
C ILE A 132 7.76 -12.19 5.58
N GLY A 133 9.09 -12.13 5.41
CA GLY A 133 9.86 -12.93 4.46
C GLY A 133 10.32 -12.18 3.21
N PHE A 134 10.28 -10.84 3.22
CA PHE A 134 10.89 -10.03 2.17
C PHE A 134 12.42 -10.03 2.30
N ILE A 135 13.11 -9.94 1.16
CA ILE A 135 14.58 -9.95 1.09
C ILE A 135 15.08 -8.54 0.78
N ALA A 136 16.02 -8.04 1.59
CA ALA A 136 16.68 -6.76 1.35
C ALA A 136 17.51 -6.77 0.05
N ARG A 137 17.53 -5.65 -0.67
CA ARG A 137 18.35 -5.40 -1.86
C ARG A 137 19.02 -4.04 -1.80
N ASP A 138 20.16 -3.93 -2.49
CA ASP A 138 20.92 -2.68 -2.58
C ASP A 138 20.31 -1.68 -3.58
N VAL A 139 19.65 -2.17 -4.63
CA VAL A 139 19.16 -1.36 -5.75
C VAL A 139 17.75 -1.76 -6.13
N ILE A 140 16.92 -0.75 -6.39
CA ILE A 140 15.56 -0.93 -6.92
C ILE A 140 15.67 -1.48 -8.35
N PRO A 141 15.17 -2.70 -8.64
CA PRO A 141 15.10 -3.22 -9.99
C PRO A 141 14.31 -2.27 -10.90
N PRO A 142 14.64 -2.19 -12.20
CA PRO A 142 13.83 -1.42 -13.13
C PRO A 142 12.38 -1.91 -13.12
N PRO A 143 11.39 -1.01 -13.10
CA PRO A 143 9.98 -1.40 -13.05
C PRO A 143 9.65 -2.20 -14.30
N THR A 144 9.09 -3.39 -14.10
CA THR A 144 8.61 -4.27 -15.18
C THR A 144 7.32 -3.77 -15.81
N TRP A 145 6.60 -2.90 -15.11
CA TRP A 145 5.37 -2.28 -15.55
C TRP A 145 5.37 -0.80 -15.18
N ARG A 146 4.90 0.04 -16.11
CA ARG A 146 4.70 1.48 -15.91
C ARG A 146 3.32 1.84 -16.41
N LEU A 147 2.62 2.68 -15.65
CA LEU A 147 1.39 3.27 -16.14
C LEU A 147 1.72 4.21 -17.31
N ALA A 148 1.19 3.93 -18.51
CA ALA A 148 1.18 4.92 -19.57
C ALA A 148 0.04 5.91 -19.28
N ASN A 149 0.37 7.18 -19.05
CA ASN A 149 -0.62 8.25 -18.88
C ASN A 149 -1.61 8.22 -20.05
N GLY A 150 -2.90 7.95 -19.77
CA GLY A 150 -3.99 7.84 -20.76
C GLY A 150 -4.47 6.42 -21.10
N ALA A 151 -3.86 5.36 -20.56
CA ALA A 151 -4.20 3.96 -20.89
C ALA A 151 -5.13 3.25 -19.89
N LEU A 152 -5.49 3.89 -18.77
CA LEU A 152 -6.36 3.26 -17.79
C LEU A 152 -7.79 3.15 -18.32
N ARG A 153 -8.26 1.91 -18.52
CA ARG A 153 -9.66 1.65 -18.89
C ARG A 153 -10.58 2.06 -17.73
N PRO A 154 -11.82 2.52 -18.03
CA PRO A 154 -12.84 2.70 -17.02
C PRO A 154 -13.01 1.44 -16.16
N ALA A 155 -13.11 1.62 -14.85
CA ALA A 155 -13.27 0.53 -13.89
C ALA A 155 -14.44 0.84 -12.94
N PRO A 156 -15.70 0.64 -13.37
CA PRO A 156 -16.88 1.00 -12.58
C PRO A 156 -16.88 0.34 -11.19
N ALA A 157 -16.51 -0.93 -11.11
CA ALA A 157 -16.43 -1.66 -9.84
C ALA A 157 -15.39 -1.07 -8.86
N LEU A 158 -14.25 -0.59 -9.37
CA LEU A 158 -13.26 0.10 -8.55
C LEU A 158 -13.80 1.44 -8.06
N ARG A 159 -14.41 2.22 -8.96
CA ARG A 159 -15.01 3.51 -8.61
C ARG A 159 -16.09 3.35 -7.53
N GLU A 160 -16.98 2.38 -7.69
CA GLU A 160 -18.03 2.08 -6.70
C GLU A 160 -17.44 1.68 -5.35
N ALA A 161 -16.36 0.89 -5.36
CA ALA A 161 -15.65 0.53 -4.13
C ALA A 161 -15.04 1.76 -3.44
N LEU A 162 -14.41 2.67 -4.20
CA LEU A 162 -13.84 3.91 -3.65
C LEU A 162 -14.91 4.83 -3.08
N GLU A 163 -16.04 5.02 -3.79
CA GLU A 163 -17.17 5.83 -3.34
C GLU A 163 -17.82 5.24 -2.07
N ALA A 164 -17.93 3.91 -1.99
CA ALA A 164 -18.44 3.22 -0.82
C ALA A 164 -17.51 3.40 0.40
N ILE A 165 -16.18 3.33 0.21
CA ILE A 165 -15.22 3.60 1.28
C ILE A 165 -15.25 5.07 1.70
N GLY A 166 -15.26 6.00 0.73
CA GLY A 166 -15.38 7.43 0.98
C GLY A 166 -16.60 7.75 1.85
N SER A 167 -17.75 7.15 1.51
CA SER A 167 -18.98 7.32 2.28
C SER A 167 -18.90 6.68 3.67
N ARG A 168 -18.32 5.49 3.80
CA ARG A 168 -18.18 4.76 5.08
C ARG A 168 -17.33 5.53 6.07
N LEU A 169 -16.18 6.01 5.63
CA LEU A 169 -15.22 6.75 6.45
C LEU A 169 -15.53 8.25 6.54
N ARG A 170 -16.60 8.72 5.86
CA ARG A 170 -17.00 10.13 5.79
C ARG A 170 -15.86 11.03 5.29
N LEU A 171 -15.16 10.57 4.26
CA LEU A 171 -14.05 11.30 3.65
C LEU A 171 -14.55 12.55 2.93
N HIS A 172 -13.74 13.59 2.95
CA HIS A 172 -13.94 14.80 2.16
C HIS A 172 -13.45 14.58 0.73
N GLU A 173 -14.24 14.99 -0.26
CA GLU A 173 -13.77 15.01 -1.65
C GLU A 173 -12.91 16.26 -1.85
N GLY A 174 -11.63 16.06 -2.12
CA GLY A 174 -10.68 17.13 -2.36
C GLY A 174 -10.81 17.71 -3.78
N PRO A 175 -10.32 18.93 -4.03
CA PRO A 175 -10.26 19.46 -5.39
C PRO A 175 -9.34 18.58 -6.28
N SER A 176 -9.81 18.24 -7.47
CA SER A 176 -9.07 17.48 -8.51
C SER A 176 -7.79 18.14 -8.98
#